data_AF-A0A942BIV3-F1
#
_entry.id   AF-A0A942BIV3-F1
#
_cell.length_a   1.000
_cell.length_b   1.000
_cell.length_c   1.000
_cell.angle_alpha   90.00
_cell.angle_beta   90.00
_cell.angle_gamma   90.00
#
_symmetry.space_group_name_H-M   'P 1'
#
loop_
_entity.id
_entity.type
_entity.pdbx_description
1 polymer ?
#
loop_
_entity_poly.entity_id
_entity_poly.type
_entity_poly.pdbx_seq_one_letter_code
_entity_poly.pdbx_strand_id
1 'polypeptide(L)'
;MKKGIWSVLFVLVAIAVGFGLTLKPWQKAREEQRRADEMTAKMKREEHEAADLTRRKASLSEPMEQERRAREMGMKGQGEKPIK
;
A
#
# COMPACT_ATOMS: atom_id res chain seq x y z
N MET A 1 -54.02 33.75 -6.36
CA MET A 1 -53.61 32.45 -5.76
C MET A 1 -52.60 31.65 -6.59
N LYS A 2 -52.64 31.64 -7.94
CA LYS A 2 -51.72 30.81 -8.76
C LYS A 2 -50.21 31.19 -8.71
N LYS A 3 -49.87 32.44 -8.40
CA LYS A 3 -48.46 32.91 -8.35
C LYS A 3 -47.68 32.36 -7.15
N GLY A 4 -48.32 32.15 -6.00
CA GLY A 4 -47.66 31.63 -4.80
C GLY A 4 -47.25 30.16 -4.92
N ILE A 5 -48.03 29.36 -5.66
CA ILE A 5 -47.74 27.94 -5.90
C ILE A 5 -46.43 27.78 -6.70
N TRP A 6 -46.19 28.65 -7.68
CA TRP A 6 -44.96 28.63 -8.47
C TRP A 6 -43.73 29.00 -7.65
N SER A 7 -43.84 29.98 -6.75
CA SER A 7 -42.74 30.34 -5.85
C SER A 7 -42.39 29.19 -4.89
N VAL A 8 -43.41 28.51 -4.33
CA VAL A 8 -43.18 27.35 -3.45
C VAL A 8 -42.53 26.19 -4.21
N LEU A 9 -42.97 25.91 -5.43
CA LEU A 9 -42.34 24.89 -6.28
C LEU A 9 -40.87 25.23 -6.60
N PHE A 10 -40.56 26.50 -6.90
CA PHE A 10 -39.20 26.94 -7.15
C PHE A 10 -38.29 26.75 -5.93
N VAL A 11 -38.78 27.10 -4.74
CA VAL A 11 -38.03 26.93 -3.49
C VAL A 11 -37.76 25.44 -3.22
N LEU A 12 -38.76 24.57 -3.42
CA LEU A 12 -38.58 23.12 -3.25
C LEU A 12 -37.56 22.55 -4.24
N VAL A 13 -37.57 22.97 -5.50
CA VAL A 13 -36.58 22.57 -6.49
C VAL A 13 -35.19 23.07 -6.11
N ALA A 14 -35.06 24.31 -5.65
CA ALA A 14 -33.77 24.87 -5.21
C ALA A 14 -33.18 24.08 -4.02
N ILE A 15 -34.02 23.72 -3.04
CA ILE A 15 -33.61 22.89 -1.89
C ILE A 15 -33.17 21.50 -2.36
N ALA A 16 -33.93 20.86 -3.25
CA ALA A 16 -33.60 19.53 -3.78
C ALA A 16 -32.26 19.54 -4.55
N VAL A 17 -32.03 20.57 -5.37
CA VAL A 17 -30.76 20.74 -6.11
C VAL A 17 -29.60 21.00 -5.14
N GLY A 18 -29.79 21.86 -4.13
CA GLY A 18 -28.76 22.13 -3.12
C GLY A 18 -28.37 20.88 -2.32
N PHE A 19 -29.34 20.08 -1.90
CA PHE A 19 -29.08 18.81 -1.20
C PHE A 19 -28.40 17.77 -2.12
N GLY A 20 -28.88 17.63 -3.36
CA GLY A 20 -28.32 16.70 -4.34
C GLY A 20 -26.86 17.01 -4.70
N LEU A 21 -26.51 18.31 -4.79
CA LEU A 21 -25.14 18.76 -5.05
C LEU A 21 -24.22 18.56 -3.85
N THR A 22 -24.75 18.51 -2.63
CA THR A 22 -23.96 18.34 -1.40
C THR A 22 -23.57 16.88 -1.18
N LEU A 23 -24.40 15.90 -1.54
CA LEU A 23 -24.11 14.49 -1.25
C LEU A 23 -22.92 13.92 -2.05
N LYS A 24 -22.82 14.26 -3.34
CA LYS A 24 -21.77 13.77 -4.24
C LYS A 24 -20.33 14.11 -3.80
N PRO A 25 -19.99 15.35 -3.42
CA PRO A 25 -18.62 15.68 -3.01
C PRO A 25 -18.21 14.96 -1.73
N TRP A 26 -19.11 14.75 -0.77
CA TRP A 26 -18.81 13.99 0.45
C TRP A 26 -18.52 12.52 0.15
N GLN A 27 -19.27 11.91 -0.76
CA GLN A 27 -18.99 10.54 -1.22
C GLN A 27 -17.64 10.45 -1.91
N LYS A 28 -17.35 11.39 -2.81
CA LYS A 28 -16.08 11.45 -3.54
C LYS A 28 -14.88 11.65 -2.61
N ALA A 29 -14.99 12.57 -1.65
CA ALA A 29 -13.93 12.80 -0.65
C ALA A 29 -13.66 11.55 0.19
N ARG A 30 -14.72 10.83 0.59
CA ARG A 30 -14.59 9.58 1.34
C ARG A 30 -13.95 8.47 0.51
N GLU A 31 -14.27 8.41 -0.77
CA GLU A 31 -13.68 7.44 -1.69
C GLU A 31 -12.20 7.75 -1.97
N GLU A 32 -11.85 9.02 -2.14
CA GLU A 32 -10.45 9.46 -2.29
C GLU A 32 -9.62 9.15 -1.04
N GLN A 33 -10.17 9.38 0.16
CA GLN A 33 -9.51 8.98 1.41
C GLN A 33 -9.25 7.48 1.47
N ARG A 34 -10.26 6.66 1.17
CA ARG A 34 -10.10 5.19 1.14
C ARG A 34 -9.03 4.74 0.17
N ARG A 35 -9.00 5.31 -1.04
CA ARG A 35 -7.96 4.99 -2.04
C ARG A 35 -6.58 5.40 -1.57
N ALA A 36 -6.43 6.56 -0.92
CA ALA A 36 -5.17 6.97 -0.33
C ALA A 36 -4.69 6.01 0.78
N ASP A 37 -5.61 5.59 1.66
CA ASP A 37 -5.30 4.63 2.72
C ASP A 37 -4.91 3.26 2.16
N GLU A 38 -5.61 2.77 1.14
CA GLU A 38 -5.27 1.51 0.46
C GLU A 38 -3.90 1.58 -0.21
N MET A 39 -3.59 2.68 -0.90
CA MET A 39 -2.30 2.87 -1.57
C MET A 39 -1.16 2.99 -0.57
N THR A 40 -1.34 3.70 0.54
CA THR A 40 -0.33 3.80 1.59
C THR A 40 -0.09 2.46 2.29
N ALA A 41 -1.15 1.68 2.54
CA ALA A 41 -1.03 0.34 3.08
C ALA A 41 -0.29 -0.60 2.12
N LYS A 42 -0.56 -0.50 0.81
CA LYS A 42 0.13 -1.28 -0.22
C LYS A 42 1.62 -0.91 -0.30
N MET A 43 1.95 0.37 -0.33
CA MET A 43 3.35 0.84 -0.34
C MET A 43 4.12 0.33 0.88
N LYS A 44 3.55 0.44 2.09
CA LYS A 44 4.20 -0.08 3.31
C LYS A 44 4.47 -1.58 3.24
N ARG A 45 3.55 -2.37 2.68
CA ARG A 45 3.76 -3.81 2.49
C ARG A 45 4.90 -4.08 1.51
N GLU A 46 4.93 -3.37 0.40
CA GLU A 46 6.00 -3.48 -0.61
C GLU A 46 7.36 -3.06 -0.05
N GLU A 47 7.42 -2.00 0.76
CA GLU A 47 8.65 -1.56 1.44
C GLU A 47 9.16 -2.63 2.42
N HIS A 48 8.27 -3.22 3.21
CA HIS A 48 8.64 -4.30 4.13
C HIS A 48 9.15 -5.54 3.38
N GLU A 49 8.47 -5.94 2.30
CA GLU A 49 8.88 -7.08 1.49
C GLU A 49 10.22 -6.83 0.80
N ALA A 50 10.44 -5.63 0.26
CA ALA A 50 11.72 -5.24 -0.32
C ALA A 50 12.85 -5.22 0.72
N ALA A 51 12.59 -4.75 1.94
CA ALA A 51 13.55 -4.77 3.02
C ALA A 51 13.91 -6.22 3.43
N ASP A 52 12.93 -7.12 3.51
CA ASP A 52 13.16 -8.53 3.83
C ASP A 52 13.93 -9.25 2.74
N LEU A 53 13.61 -9.01 1.46
CA LEU A 53 14.36 -9.54 0.33
C LEU A 53 15.80 -9.04 0.35
N THR A 54 16.02 -7.76 0.66
CA THR A 54 17.36 -7.18 0.78
C THR A 54 18.15 -7.82 1.91
N ARG A 55 17.53 -8.03 3.09
CA ARG A 55 18.15 -8.73 4.22
C ARG A 55 18.51 -10.17 3.89
N ARG A 56 17.60 -10.92 3.25
CA ARG A 56 17.87 -12.29 2.80
C ARG A 56 19.01 -12.33 1.79
N LYS A 57 19.02 -11.41 0.82
CA LYS A 57 20.10 -11.31 -0.16
C LYS A 57 21.43 -10.98 0.52
N ALA A 58 21.44 -10.04 1.46
CA ALA A 58 22.63 -9.70 2.24
C ALA A 58 23.20 -10.94 2.97
N SER A 59 22.35 -11.69 3.68
CA SER A 59 22.76 -12.93 4.35
C SER A 59 23.29 -14.01 3.40
N LEU A 60 22.81 -14.05 2.15
CA LEU A 60 23.30 -14.99 1.14
C LEU A 60 24.62 -14.55 0.51
N SER A 61 24.84 -13.24 0.40
CA SER A 61 26.06 -12.66 -0.17
C SER A 61 27.21 -12.57 0.83
N GLU A 62 26.95 -12.74 2.13
CA GLU A 62 28.00 -12.74 3.13
C GLU A 62 28.92 -13.97 2.94
N PRO A 63 30.24 -13.75 2.79
CA PRO A 63 31.18 -14.83 2.51
C PRO A 63 31.22 -15.88 3.63
N MET A 64 30.95 -15.50 4.89
CA MET A 64 30.83 -16.46 5.99
C MET A 64 29.66 -17.43 5.83
N GLU A 65 28.49 -16.96 5.39
CA GLU A 65 27.31 -17.81 5.21
C GLU A 65 27.46 -18.71 3.98
N GLN A 66 28.17 -18.24 2.93
CA GLN A 66 28.54 -19.08 1.79
C GLN A 66 29.52 -20.18 2.19
N GLU A 67 30.52 -19.85 3.00
CA GLU A 67 31.48 -20.84 3.52
C GLU A 67 30.80 -21.84 4.46
N ARG A 68 29.87 -21.37 5.32
CA ARG A 68 29.10 -22.25 6.22
C ARG A 68 28.21 -23.22 5.44
N ARG A 69 27.51 -22.76 4.40
CA ARG A 69 26.74 -23.64 3.51
C ARG A 69 27.61 -24.59 2.70
N ALA A 70 28.78 -24.13 2.23
CA ALA A 70 29.73 -25.00 1.55
C ALA A 70 30.21 -26.13 2.46
N ARG A 71 30.51 -25.82 3.74
CA ARG A 71 30.87 -26.80 4.77
C ARG A 71 29.71 -27.76 5.11
N GLU A 72 28.48 -27.26 5.22
CA GLU A 72 27.28 -28.09 5.44
C GLU A 72 26.99 -29.04 4.27
N MET A 73 27.30 -28.64 3.03
CA MET A 73 27.22 -29.49 1.84
C MET A 73 28.43 -30.42 1.65
N GLY A 74 29.35 -30.47 2.62
CA GLY A 74 30.52 -31.33 2.59
C GLY A 74 31.65 -30.87 1.64
N MET A 75 31.56 -29.66 1.10
CA MET A 75 32.66 -29.07 0.32
C MET A 75 33.72 -28.49 1.26
N LYS A 76 34.95 -28.98 1.15
CA LYS A 76 36.12 -28.37 1.82
C LYS A 76 36.57 -27.14 1.06
N GLY A 77 36.95 -26.08 1.78
CA GLY A 77 37.50 -24.87 1.16
C GLY A 77 38.74 -25.20 0.34
N GLN A 78 38.83 -24.69 -0.89
CA GLN A 78 40.03 -24.81 -1.72
C GLN A 78 41.20 -24.10 -1.03
N GLY A 79 42.00 -24.84 -0.26
CA GLY A 79 43.18 -24.32 0.44
C GLY A 79 43.38 -24.79 1.88
N GLU A 80 42.43 -25.52 2.48
CA GLU A 80 42.63 -26.08 3.83
C GLU A 80 43.68 -27.21 3.77
N LYS A 81 44.89 -26.94 4.28
CA LYS A 81 45.88 -27.99 4.54
C LYS A 81 45.29 -28.93 5.61
N PRO A 82 45.34 -30.25 5.40
CA PRO A 82 44.89 -31.20 6.42
C PRO A 82 45.71 -30.95 7.69
N ILE A 83 45.03 -30.62 8.78
CA ILE A 83 45.63 -30.56 10.10
C ILE A 83 45.99 -32.01 10.44
N LYS A 84 47.30 -32.29 10.46
CA LYS A 84 47.86 -33.51 11.03
C LYS A 84 47.68 -33.51 12.53
#